data_AF-A0AAI9E0F3-F1
#
_entry.id   AF-A0AAI9E0F3-F1
#
_cell.length_a   1.000
_cell.length_b   1.000
_cell.length_c   1.000
_cell.angle_alpha   90.00
_cell.angle_beta   90.00
_cell.angle_gamma   90.00
#
_symmetry.space_group_name_H-M   'P 1'
#
loop_
_entity.id
_entity.type
_entity.pdbx_description
1 polymer ?
#
loop_
_entity_poly.entity_id
_entity_poly.type
_entity_poly.pdbx_seq_one_letter_code
_entity_poly.pdbx_strand_id
1 'polypeptide(L)'
;MTHIYESTNISNQETARPLPVGGVNSASAVSWGAIFAGAAAAASLALMLLMLGAGLGLTSISPWENHGLAAGTVGIVAIAWLTFTQIVASGMGGYLAGRLRTKWVDTHTNEIYFRDTAHGFLTWAVALLVSAVLLTTTISSLIGGSAKVIGSVAGGATATAMSNAGDESSVLSKSSMEYFTRSLFRSTASAPADNGGLPANSSGNDAMAMNQPVPPKAESPAQLAEVTGIFANSIYTGALPQEDLTYVAQLVSQNAGISQQEAEQRVQAVYDKAQANLKEAKNKAQQAADAARKATSYVTLWSFISLLIGAFVASLCATYGGRQRDL
;
A
#
# COMPACT_ATOMS: atom_id res chain seq x y z
N MET A 1 108.89 -36.92 -5.68
CA MET A 1 108.17 -37.93 -4.86
C MET A 1 107.61 -37.19 -3.66
N THR A 2 106.45 -36.55 -3.82
CA THR A 2 105.06 -37.04 -3.59
C THR A 2 104.63 -36.92 -2.13
N HIS A 3 103.37 -36.50 -1.94
CA HIS A 3 102.60 -36.21 -0.70
C HIS A 3 102.59 -34.70 -0.34
N ILE A 4 101.46 -33.98 -0.19
CA ILE A 4 100.06 -34.32 0.12
C ILE A 4 99.10 -33.33 -0.57
N TYR A 5 97.92 -33.80 -1.00
CA TYR A 5 96.79 -32.99 -1.45
C TYR A 5 96.10 -32.31 -0.24
N GLU A 6 96.04 -30.99 -0.24
CA GLU A 6 95.20 -30.22 0.69
C GLU A 6 93.88 -29.87 -0.01
N SER A 7 92.80 -30.49 0.47
CA SER A 7 91.44 -30.30 -0.05
C SER A 7 90.84 -29.03 0.56
N THR A 8 91.01 -27.88 -0.11
CA THR A 8 90.33 -26.64 0.29
C THR A 8 88.83 -26.78 0.04
N ASN A 9 88.07 -27.00 1.11
CA ASN A 9 86.63 -27.03 1.12
C ASN A 9 86.10 -25.58 1.04
N ILE A 10 85.90 -25.08 -0.19
CA ILE A 10 85.29 -23.76 -0.42
C ILE A 10 83.80 -23.90 -0.13
N SER A 11 83.40 -23.56 1.10
CA SER A 11 82.00 -23.30 1.43
C SER A 11 81.51 -22.13 0.60
N ASN A 12 80.79 -22.42 -0.49
CA ASN A 12 79.93 -21.45 -1.16
C ASN A 12 78.78 -21.09 -0.21
N GLN A 13 79.02 -20.18 0.73
CA GLN A 13 77.95 -19.39 1.32
C GLN A 13 77.48 -18.39 0.26
N GLU A 14 76.71 -18.89 -0.69
CA GLU A 14 75.79 -18.05 -1.44
C GLU A 14 74.72 -17.61 -0.45
N THR A 15 74.93 -16.43 0.14
CA THR A 15 73.93 -15.75 0.96
C THR A 15 72.68 -15.57 0.11
N ALA A 16 71.74 -16.50 0.23
CA ALA A 16 70.41 -16.40 -0.33
C ALA A 16 69.84 -15.06 0.12
N ARG A 17 69.81 -14.07 -0.79
CA ARG A 17 69.03 -12.85 -0.56
C ARG A 17 67.61 -13.32 -0.26
N PRO A 18 67.06 -13.05 0.93
CA PRO A 18 65.64 -13.25 1.13
C PRO A 18 64.98 -12.34 0.11
N LEU A 19 64.31 -12.93 -0.89
CA LEU A 19 63.35 -12.17 -1.67
C LEU A 19 62.42 -11.54 -0.62
N PRO A 20 62.13 -10.23 -0.69
CA PRO A 20 61.04 -9.71 0.12
C PRO A 20 59.85 -10.59 -0.23
N VAL A 21 59.39 -11.38 0.75
CA VAL A 21 58.05 -11.96 0.71
C VAL A 21 57.16 -10.73 0.76
N GLY A 22 56.97 -10.11 -0.41
CA GLY A 22 56.03 -9.03 -0.59
C GLY A 22 54.75 -9.59 -0.04
N GLY A 23 54.30 -9.04 1.08
CA GLY A 23 53.11 -9.52 1.77
C GLY A 23 52.06 -9.70 0.69
N VAL A 24 51.64 -10.94 0.48
CA VAL A 24 50.62 -11.26 -0.51
C VAL A 24 49.40 -10.57 0.06
N ASN A 25 49.16 -9.33 -0.37
CA ASN A 25 47.96 -8.59 -0.06
C ASN A 25 46.87 -9.50 -0.60
N SER A 26 46.25 -10.26 0.29
CA SER A 26 45.18 -11.18 -0.02
C SER A 26 43.99 -10.30 -0.37
N ALA A 27 44.02 -9.74 -1.57
CA ALA A 27 42.97 -8.89 -2.07
C ALA A 27 41.70 -9.73 -2.05
N SER A 28 40.70 -9.24 -1.30
CA SER A 28 39.42 -9.92 -1.16
C SER A 28 38.88 -10.33 -2.53
N ALA A 29 38.41 -11.57 -2.64
CA ALA A 29 37.72 -12.05 -3.84
C ALA A 29 36.43 -11.26 -4.11
N VAL A 30 35.94 -10.50 -3.12
CA VAL A 30 34.76 -9.65 -3.19
C VAL A 30 35.17 -8.17 -3.12
N SER A 31 34.87 -7.42 -4.18
CA SER A 31 35.03 -5.95 -4.22
C SER A 31 33.75 -5.27 -3.74
N TRP A 32 33.65 -5.03 -2.43
CA TRP A 32 32.50 -4.36 -1.84
C TRP A 32 32.27 -2.95 -2.40
N GLY A 33 33.32 -2.19 -2.70
CA GLY A 33 33.19 -0.88 -3.32
C GLY A 33 32.47 -0.93 -4.68
N ALA A 34 32.79 -1.94 -5.51
CA ALA A 34 32.12 -2.15 -6.79
C ALA A 34 30.65 -2.54 -6.61
N ILE A 35 30.36 -3.41 -5.63
CA ILE A 35 29.00 -3.83 -5.29
C ILE A 35 28.16 -2.65 -4.82
N PHE A 36 28.66 -1.83 -3.90
CA PHE A 36 27.94 -0.65 -3.41
C PHE A 36 27.73 0.40 -4.50
N ALA A 37 28.73 0.66 -5.34
CA ALA A 37 28.59 1.58 -6.47
C ALA A 37 27.54 1.09 -7.47
N GLY A 38 27.57 -0.19 -7.84
CA GLY A 38 26.56 -0.80 -8.70
C GLY A 38 25.16 -0.76 -8.08
N ALA A 39 25.07 -0.99 -6.76
CA ALA A 39 23.79 -1.05 -6.05
C ALA A 39 23.15 0.34 -5.96
N ALA A 40 23.97 1.37 -5.70
CA ALA A 40 23.53 2.76 -5.71
C ALA A 40 23.03 3.18 -7.10
N ALA A 41 23.72 2.79 -8.17
CA ALA A 41 23.29 3.06 -9.54
C ALA A 41 21.98 2.33 -9.88
N ALA A 42 21.85 1.06 -9.53
CA ALA A 42 20.62 0.28 -9.72
C ALA A 42 19.45 0.91 -8.95
N ALA A 43 19.62 1.22 -7.66
CA ALA A 43 18.58 1.82 -6.84
C ALA A 43 18.14 3.19 -7.37
N SER A 44 19.10 4.05 -7.76
CA SER A 44 18.80 5.38 -8.32
C SER A 44 18.01 5.27 -9.63
N LEU A 45 18.43 4.40 -10.53
CA LEU A 45 17.74 4.18 -11.81
C LEU A 45 16.37 3.55 -11.63
N ALA A 46 16.25 2.60 -10.70
CA ALA A 46 14.96 2.00 -10.33
C ALA A 46 14.00 3.07 -9.80
N LEU A 47 14.44 3.97 -8.90
CA LEU A 47 13.61 5.06 -8.39
C LEU A 47 13.15 6.00 -9.50
N MET A 48 14.03 6.39 -10.42
CA MET A 48 13.66 7.23 -11.57
C MET A 48 12.58 6.58 -12.44
N LEU A 49 12.76 5.30 -12.78
CA LEU A 49 11.80 4.54 -13.59
C LEU A 49 10.48 4.27 -12.86
N LEU A 50 10.53 4.08 -11.54
CA LEU A 50 9.34 3.96 -10.70
C LEU A 50 8.55 5.27 -10.65
N MET A 51 9.21 6.41 -10.48
CA MET A 51 8.55 7.72 -10.52
C MET A 51 7.92 7.99 -11.90
N LEU A 52 8.62 7.65 -12.98
CA LEU A 52 8.09 7.77 -14.34
C LEU A 52 6.86 6.88 -14.54
N GLY A 53 6.93 5.60 -14.15
CA GLY A 53 5.81 4.66 -14.26
C GLY A 53 4.61 5.07 -13.42
N ALA A 54 4.83 5.58 -12.21
CA ALA A 54 3.77 6.14 -11.37
C ALA A 54 3.10 7.34 -12.03
N GLY A 55 3.88 8.26 -12.60
CA GLY A 55 3.36 9.40 -13.36
C GLY A 55 2.49 8.98 -14.55
N LEU A 56 2.99 8.05 -15.37
CA LEU A 56 2.24 7.52 -16.51
C LEU A 56 0.96 6.77 -16.08
N GLY A 57 1.04 5.98 -15.01
CA GLY A 57 -0.10 5.24 -14.46
C GLY A 57 -1.23 6.16 -13.97
N LEU A 58 -0.89 7.23 -13.26
CA LEU A 58 -1.87 8.22 -12.77
C LEU A 58 -2.63 8.90 -13.91
N THR A 59 -1.98 9.14 -15.06
CA THR A 59 -2.66 9.71 -16.24
C THR A 59 -3.65 8.75 -16.91
N SER A 60 -3.55 7.45 -16.63
CA SER A 60 -4.38 6.41 -17.26
C SER A 60 -5.66 6.07 -16.48
N ILE A 61 -5.76 6.52 -15.23
CA ILE A 61 -6.92 6.32 -14.35
C ILE A 61 -7.72 7.62 -14.36
N SER A 62 -8.93 7.62 -14.94
CA SER A 62 -9.79 8.81 -14.82
C SER A 62 -10.63 8.77 -13.54
N PRO A 63 -10.82 9.92 -12.88
CA PRO A 63 -11.58 10.03 -11.63
C PRO A 63 -13.10 10.01 -11.83
N TRP A 64 -13.59 9.97 -13.08
CA TRP A 64 -15.01 10.00 -13.41
C TRP A 64 -15.53 8.59 -13.75
N GLU A 65 -16.71 8.23 -13.23
CA GLU A 65 -17.33 6.93 -13.48
C GLU A 65 -17.47 6.65 -15.00
N ASN A 66 -17.12 5.43 -15.42
CA ASN A 66 -17.21 4.91 -16.79
C ASN A 66 -16.22 5.45 -17.84
N HIS A 67 -15.24 6.27 -17.46
CA HIS A 67 -14.16 6.69 -18.35
C HIS A 67 -12.81 6.29 -17.74
N GLY A 68 -12.20 5.20 -18.22
CA GLY A 68 -10.89 4.71 -17.75
C GLY A 68 -10.52 3.38 -18.38
N LEU A 69 -9.23 3.02 -18.37
CA LEU A 69 -8.81 1.68 -18.79
C LEU A 69 -9.39 0.62 -17.85
N ALA A 70 -9.76 -0.54 -18.40
CA ALA A 70 -10.17 -1.69 -17.59
C ALA A 70 -9.08 -2.02 -16.56
N ALA A 71 -9.48 -2.28 -15.31
CA ALA A 71 -8.55 -2.54 -14.20
C ALA A 71 -7.53 -3.66 -14.51
N GLY A 72 -7.93 -4.67 -15.29
CA GLY A 72 -7.05 -5.73 -15.76
C GLY A 72 -5.91 -5.22 -16.67
N THR A 73 -6.20 -4.29 -17.58
CA THR A 73 -5.20 -3.70 -18.49
C THR A 73 -4.18 -2.88 -17.72
N VAL A 74 -4.63 -2.07 -16.76
CA VAL A 74 -3.75 -1.27 -15.90
C VAL A 74 -2.79 -2.17 -15.11
N GLY A 75 -3.30 -3.30 -14.56
CA GLY A 75 -2.47 -4.27 -13.85
C GLY A 75 -1.40 -4.92 -14.73
N ILE A 76 -1.73 -5.32 -15.96
CA ILE A 76 -0.79 -5.93 -16.89
C ILE A 76 0.32 -4.94 -17.28
N VAL A 77 -0.04 -3.70 -17.61
CA VAL A 77 0.92 -2.65 -17.94
C VAL A 77 1.85 -2.35 -16.75
N ALA A 78 1.30 -2.30 -15.54
CA ALA A 78 2.10 -2.10 -14.33
C ALA A 78 3.14 -3.23 -14.12
N ILE A 79 2.74 -4.49 -14.32
CA ILE A 79 3.66 -5.64 -14.19
C ILE A 79 4.74 -5.61 -15.28
N ALA A 80 4.36 -5.32 -16.52
CA ALA A 80 5.31 -5.18 -17.62
C ALA A 80 6.32 -4.07 -17.32
N TRP A 81 5.85 -2.92 -16.81
CA TRP A 81 6.69 -1.79 -16.43
C TRP A 81 7.63 -2.11 -15.27
N LEU A 82 7.15 -2.79 -14.23
CA LEU A 82 7.98 -3.23 -13.11
C LEU A 82 9.07 -4.21 -13.57
N THR A 83 8.73 -5.14 -14.46
CA THR A 83 9.69 -6.08 -15.06
C THR A 83 10.73 -5.37 -15.91
N PHE A 84 10.31 -4.43 -16.75
CA PHE A 84 11.23 -3.58 -17.50
C PHE A 84 12.18 -2.81 -16.57
N THR A 85 11.64 -2.23 -15.49
CA THR A 85 12.44 -1.51 -14.48
C THR A 85 13.48 -2.42 -13.85
N GLN A 86 13.10 -3.65 -13.43
CA GLN A 86 14.03 -4.62 -12.85
C GLN A 86 15.14 -4.99 -13.82
N ILE A 87 14.83 -5.25 -15.09
CA ILE A 87 15.82 -5.59 -16.11
C ILE A 87 16.83 -4.45 -16.29
N VAL A 88 16.35 -3.22 -16.52
CA VAL A 88 17.20 -2.07 -16.84
C VAL A 88 18.04 -1.65 -15.64
N ALA A 89 17.43 -1.52 -14.47
CA ALA A 89 18.13 -1.12 -13.25
C ALA A 89 19.15 -2.17 -12.80
N SER A 90 18.76 -3.44 -12.77
CA SER A 90 19.64 -4.53 -12.33
C SER A 90 20.77 -4.77 -13.33
N GLY A 91 20.49 -4.67 -14.64
CA GLY A 91 21.51 -4.76 -15.69
C GLY A 91 22.56 -3.66 -15.58
N MET A 92 22.13 -2.40 -15.36
CA MET A 92 23.06 -1.28 -15.15
C MET A 92 23.93 -1.47 -13.91
N GLY A 93 23.32 -1.84 -12.77
CA GLY A 93 24.07 -2.05 -11.53
C GLY A 93 25.05 -3.21 -11.62
N GLY A 94 24.61 -4.35 -12.16
CA GLY A 94 25.46 -5.52 -12.38
C GLY A 94 26.63 -5.20 -13.31
N TYR A 95 26.37 -4.54 -14.44
CA TYR A 95 27.40 -4.10 -15.37
C TYR A 95 28.48 -3.23 -14.70
N LEU A 96 28.06 -2.23 -13.90
CA LEU A 96 28.98 -1.37 -13.16
C LEU A 96 29.78 -2.16 -12.13
N ALA A 97 29.15 -3.07 -11.38
CA ALA A 97 29.85 -3.90 -10.41
C ALA A 97 30.92 -4.79 -11.06
N GLY A 98 30.61 -5.38 -12.22
CA GLY A 98 31.59 -6.11 -13.02
C GLY A 98 32.73 -5.23 -13.53
N ARG A 99 32.42 -4.02 -13.98
CA ARG A 99 33.43 -3.09 -14.53
C ARG A 99 34.28 -2.39 -13.47
N LEU A 100 33.82 -2.32 -12.23
CA LEU A 100 34.53 -1.66 -11.12
C LEU A 100 35.26 -2.63 -10.17
N ARG A 101 35.10 -3.96 -10.33
CA ARG A 101 35.87 -4.93 -9.53
C ARG A 101 37.37 -4.91 -9.85
N THR A 102 38.19 -5.55 -9.01
CA THR A 102 39.65 -5.63 -9.15
C THR A 102 40.07 -6.72 -10.16
N LYS A 103 41.21 -6.53 -10.86
CA LYS A 103 41.69 -7.51 -11.86
C LYS A 103 42.42 -8.62 -11.11
N TRP A 104 41.98 -9.86 -11.31
CA TRP A 104 42.64 -11.02 -10.75
C TRP A 104 43.58 -11.59 -11.80
N VAL A 105 44.87 -11.41 -11.56
CA VAL A 105 45.93 -12.04 -12.35
C VAL A 105 46.08 -13.48 -11.85
N ASP A 106 46.46 -14.41 -12.73
CA ASP A 106 46.71 -15.83 -12.39
C ASP A 106 45.49 -16.64 -11.89
N THR A 107 44.27 -16.19 -12.18
CA THR A 107 43.03 -16.90 -11.82
C THR A 107 42.40 -17.58 -13.05
N HIS A 108 41.92 -18.81 -12.88
CA HIS A 108 41.25 -19.55 -13.96
C HIS A 108 39.96 -18.85 -14.43
N THR A 109 39.66 -18.92 -15.73
CA THR A 109 38.50 -18.27 -16.35
C THR A 109 37.16 -18.63 -15.70
N ASN A 110 36.98 -19.88 -15.27
CA ASN A 110 35.74 -20.33 -14.62
C ASN A 110 35.51 -19.65 -13.26
N GLU A 111 36.59 -19.44 -12.50
CA GLU A 111 36.54 -18.76 -11.21
C GLU A 111 36.26 -17.25 -11.40
N ILE A 112 36.82 -16.63 -12.44
CA ILE A 112 36.50 -15.24 -12.81
C ILE A 112 35.01 -15.10 -13.15
N TYR A 113 34.46 -16.05 -13.93
CA TYR A 113 33.04 -16.05 -14.28
C TYR A 113 32.12 -16.20 -13.05
N PHE A 114 32.45 -17.12 -12.13
CA PHE A 114 31.72 -17.27 -10.87
C PHE A 114 31.77 -15.99 -10.03
N ARG A 115 32.94 -15.36 -9.90
CA ARG A 115 33.07 -14.11 -9.16
C ARG A 115 32.28 -12.98 -9.80
N ASP A 116 32.31 -12.85 -11.12
CA ASP A 116 31.56 -11.82 -11.83
C ASP A 116 30.05 -11.97 -11.61
N THR A 117 29.52 -13.17 -11.79
CA THR A 117 28.10 -13.45 -11.50
C THR A 117 27.76 -13.15 -10.04
N ALA A 118 28.63 -13.52 -9.09
CA ALA A 118 28.43 -13.22 -7.68
C ALA A 118 28.42 -11.71 -7.37
N HIS A 119 29.27 -10.91 -8.04
CA HIS A 119 29.25 -9.44 -7.87
C HIS A 119 27.94 -8.83 -8.38
N GLY A 120 27.43 -9.31 -9.52
CA GLY A 120 26.13 -8.89 -10.04
C GLY A 120 24.98 -9.26 -9.09
N PHE A 121 24.95 -10.50 -8.61
CA PHE A 121 23.94 -10.97 -7.66
C PHE A 121 23.98 -10.19 -6.33
N LEU A 122 25.16 -9.99 -5.75
CA LEU A 122 25.33 -9.21 -4.51
C LEU A 122 24.92 -7.75 -4.70
N THR A 123 25.19 -7.17 -5.87
CA THR A 123 24.77 -5.81 -6.22
C THR A 123 23.25 -5.69 -6.21
N TRP A 124 22.55 -6.64 -6.84
CA TRP A 124 21.09 -6.72 -6.80
C TRP A 124 20.57 -6.89 -5.37
N ALA A 125 21.18 -7.78 -4.58
CA ALA A 125 20.75 -8.04 -3.20
C ALA A 125 20.91 -6.80 -2.31
N VAL A 126 22.04 -6.10 -2.39
CA VAL A 126 22.27 -4.86 -1.64
C VAL A 126 21.27 -3.77 -2.06
N ALA A 127 21.04 -3.59 -3.37
CA ALA A 127 20.06 -2.62 -3.86
C ALA A 127 18.63 -2.91 -3.34
N LEU A 128 18.25 -4.19 -3.31
CA LEU A 128 16.96 -4.64 -2.77
C LEU A 128 16.84 -4.36 -1.27
N LEU A 129 17.86 -4.70 -0.47
CA LEU A 129 17.86 -4.45 0.97
C LEU A 129 17.81 -2.95 1.30
N VAL A 130 18.60 -2.12 0.61
CA VAL A 130 18.57 -0.66 0.80
C VAL A 130 17.20 -0.11 0.46
N SER A 131 16.61 -0.56 -0.65
CA SER A 131 15.28 -0.14 -1.06
C SER A 131 14.20 -0.58 -0.05
N ALA A 132 14.30 -1.78 0.53
CA ALA A 132 13.39 -2.26 1.57
C ALA A 132 13.46 -1.42 2.87
N VAL A 133 14.67 -1.01 3.29
CA VAL A 133 14.86 -0.13 4.46
C VAL A 133 14.25 1.26 4.22
N LEU A 134 14.49 1.84 3.04
CA LEU A 134 13.91 3.14 2.67
C LEU A 134 12.37 3.09 2.63
N LEU A 135 11.80 2.02 2.07
CA LEU A 135 10.35 1.80 2.02
C LEU A 135 9.73 1.61 3.41
N THR A 136 10.43 0.97 4.34
CA THR A 136 9.94 0.77 5.72
C THR A 136 9.90 2.11 6.48
N THR A 137 10.86 2.99 6.20
CA THR A 137 10.99 4.29 6.89
C THR A 137 9.91 5.29 6.46
N THR A 138 9.49 5.25 5.18
CA THR A 138 8.43 6.16 4.67
C THR A 138 7.03 5.80 5.15
N ILE A 139 6.78 4.55 5.57
CA ILE A 139 5.46 4.11 6.06
C ILE A 139 5.20 4.62 7.49
N SER A 140 6.23 4.75 8.32
CA SER A 140 6.08 5.08 9.74
C SER A 140 5.69 6.54 10.02
N SER A 141 5.87 7.45 9.05
CA SER A 141 5.50 8.87 9.19
C SER A 141 4.02 9.17 8.93
N LEU A 142 3.21 8.19 8.49
CA LEU A 142 1.80 8.41 8.13
C LEU A 142 0.79 8.17 9.26
N ILE A 143 1.21 7.64 10.42
CA ILE A 143 0.30 7.30 11.52
C ILE A 143 -0.25 8.56 12.26
N GLY A 144 0.25 9.76 11.95
CA GLY A 144 -0.08 11.01 12.65
C GLY A 144 -0.89 12.07 11.87
N GLY A 145 -1.35 11.81 10.64
CA GLY A 145 -1.96 12.88 9.83
C GLY A 145 -3.03 12.39 8.85
N SER A 146 -4.25 12.91 9.01
CA SER A 146 -5.37 12.73 8.09
C SER A 146 -5.02 13.16 6.66
N ALA A 147 -5.12 12.20 5.74
CA ALA A 147 -5.03 12.30 4.27
C ALA A 147 -3.67 12.68 3.66
N LYS A 148 -3.03 11.74 2.95
CA LYS A 148 -2.87 11.81 1.48
C LYS A 148 -2.13 10.60 0.90
N VAL A 149 -2.69 10.13 -0.20
CA VAL A 149 -2.16 9.20 -1.19
C VAL A 149 -0.77 9.66 -1.66
N ILE A 150 0.30 9.19 -1.03
CA ILE A 150 1.67 9.20 -1.59
C ILE A 150 2.39 7.96 -1.03
N GLY A 151 2.46 6.88 -1.82
CA GLY A 151 3.12 5.65 -1.36
C GLY A 151 2.98 4.43 -2.26
N SER A 152 2.66 4.58 -3.55
CA SER A 152 2.70 3.47 -4.50
C SER A 152 4.10 3.34 -5.08
N VAL A 153 5.02 2.74 -4.33
CA VAL A 153 6.32 2.32 -4.90
C VAL A 153 6.55 0.86 -4.54
N ALA A 154 6.19 -0.01 -5.49
CA ALA A 154 6.47 -1.44 -5.65
C ALA A 154 6.19 -2.43 -4.48
N GLY A 155 6.29 -2.04 -3.21
CA GLY A 155 5.86 -2.80 -2.02
C GLY A 155 4.79 -2.10 -1.17
N GLY A 156 4.51 -0.81 -1.43
CA GLY A 156 3.54 -0.02 -0.69
C GLY A 156 2.07 -0.21 -1.11
N ALA A 157 1.81 -0.64 -2.34
CA ALA A 157 0.44 -0.85 -2.85
C ALA A 157 -0.35 -1.90 -2.03
N THR A 158 0.36 -2.87 -1.45
CA THR A 158 -0.23 -3.89 -0.56
C THR A 158 -0.64 -3.30 0.80
N ALA A 159 0.15 -2.37 1.34
CA ALA A 159 -0.10 -1.78 2.66
C ALA A 159 -1.20 -0.71 2.62
N THR A 160 -1.25 0.12 1.58
CA THR A 160 -2.24 1.22 1.48
C THR A 160 -3.65 0.72 1.17
N ALA A 161 -3.79 -0.39 0.43
CA ALA A 161 -5.10 -0.98 0.16
C ALA A 161 -5.71 -1.66 1.41
N MET A 162 -4.87 -2.20 2.30
CA MET A 162 -5.32 -2.88 3.53
C MET A 162 -5.68 -1.93 4.67
N SER A 163 -5.02 -0.78 4.80
CA SER A 163 -5.30 0.18 5.87
C SER A 163 -6.63 0.91 5.69
N ASN A 164 -7.04 1.20 4.46
CA ASN A 164 -8.23 2.02 4.20
C ASN A 164 -9.55 1.21 4.26
N ALA A 165 -9.54 -0.06 3.84
CA ALA A 165 -10.75 -0.86 3.76
C ALA A 165 -11.37 -1.19 5.14
N GLY A 166 -10.53 -1.30 6.19
CA GLY A 166 -11.00 -1.57 7.56
C GLY A 166 -11.59 -0.35 8.26
N ASP A 167 -10.97 0.82 8.05
CA ASP A 167 -11.36 2.07 8.72
C ASP A 167 -12.63 2.66 8.08
N GLU A 168 -12.72 2.64 6.75
CA GLU A 168 -13.86 3.19 6.00
C GLU A 168 -15.16 2.43 6.32
N SER A 169 -15.10 1.10 6.48
CA SER A 169 -16.28 0.28 6.84
C SER A 169 -16.83 0.60 8.22
N SER A 170 -15.99 0.97 9.18
CA SER A 170 -16.42 1.26 10.56
C SER A 170 -17.09 2.64 10.66
N VAL A 171 -16.56 3.63 9.93
CA VAL A 171 -17.06 5.01 9.87
C VAL A 171 -18.35 5.10 9.06
N LEU A 172 -18.49 4.35 7.97
CA LEU A 172 -19.71 4.30 7.16
C LEU A 172 -20.90 3.69 7.93
N SER A 173 -20.63 2.64 8.72
CA SER A 173 -21.65 1.98 9.55
C SER A 173 -22.18 2.92 10.64
N LYS A 174 -21.28 3.63 11.33
CA LYS A 174 -21.63 4.56 12.41
C LYS A 174 -22.40 5.79 11.90
N SER A 175 -21.95 6.41 10.80
CA SER A 175 -22.61 7.59 10.22
C SER A 175 -23.99 7.26 9.64
N SER A 176 -24.14 6.08 9.04
CA SER A 176 -25.43 5.61 8.52
C SER A 176 -26.43 5.36 9.65
N MET A 177 -25.98 4.80 10.78
CA MET A 177 -26.85 4.54 11.94
C MET A 177 -27.38 5.84 12.56
N GLU A 178 -26.51 6.82 12.76
CA GLU A 178 -26.91 8.14 13.28
C GLU A 178 -27.90 8.84 12.36
N TYR A 179 -27.75 8.69 11.04
CA TYR A 179 -28.70 9.21 10.07
C TYR A 179 -30.08 8.55 10.19
N PHE A 180 -30.14 7.22 10.27
CA PHE A 180 -31.40 6.48 10.41
C PHE A 180 -32.12 6.80 11.72
N THR A 181 -31.38 6.83 12.83
CA THR A 181 -31.93 7.22 14.14
C THR A 181 -32.53 8.62 14.09
N ARG A 182 -31.84 9.61 13.49
CA ARG A 182 -32.37 10.97 13.32
C ARG A 182 -33.57 11.05 12.36
N SER A 183 -33.71 10.10 11.45
CA SER A 183 -34.85 10.04 10.50
C SER A 183 -36.14 9.57 11.17
N LEU A 184 -36.04 8.74 12.22
CA LEU A 184 -37.21 8.25 13.00
C LEU A 184 -37.96 9.39 13.66
N PHE A 185 -37.22 10.37 14.19
CA PHE A 185 -37.75 11.47 14.97
C PHE A 185 -38.11 12.72 14.15
N ARG A 186 -37.75 12.75 12.87
CA ARG A 186 -38.10 13.88 12.00
C ARG A 186 -39.62 13.87 11.74
N SER A 187 -40.32 14.92 12.17
CA SER A 187 -41.74 15.08 11.82
C SER A 187 -41.89 15.25 10.30
N THR A 188 -42.74 14.44 9.65
CA THR A 188 -43.09 14.59 8.22
C THR A 188 -44.13 15.68 8.05
N ALA A 189 -43.88 16.88 8.58
CA ALA A 189 -44.60 18.09 8.20
C ALA A 189 -43.96 18.65 6.93
N SER A 190 -44.07 17.90 5.84
CA SER A 190 -43.82 18.39 4.49
C SER A 190 -44.78 17.66 3.56
N ALA A 191 -46.03 18.13 3.53
CA ALA A 191 -46.80 18.08 2.30
C ALA A 191 -45.96 18.76 1.19
N PRO A 192 -46.03 18.31 -0.07
CA PRO A 192 -45.28 18.94 -1.15
C PRO A 192 -45.73 20.39 -1.28
N ALA A 193 -44.88 21.32 -0.86
CA ALA A 193 -45.02 22.73 -1.20
C ALA A 193 -44.63 22.88 -2.67
N ASP A 194 -45.65 22.74 -3.51
CA ASP A 194 -45.71 23.46 -4.78
C ASP A 194 -45.30 24.93 -4.52
N ASN A 195 -44.29 25.39 -5.25
CA ASN A 195 -43.89 26.79 -5.29
C ASN A 195 -43.77 27.20 -6.75
N GLY A 196 -44.91 27.19 -7.44
CA GLY A 196 -45.24 28.25 -8.39
C GLY A 196 -45.91 29.42 -7.67
N GLY A 197 -45.18 30.53 -7.49
CA GLY A 197 -45.76 31.88 -7.42
C GLY A 197 -46.02 32.48 -6.03
N LEU A 198 -45.29 33.55 -5.72
CA LEU A 198 -45.71 34.63 -4.82
C LEU A 198 -46.98 35.32 -5.36
N PRO A 199 -47.89 35.87 -4.51
CA PRO A 199 -47.71 37.26 -4.08
C PRO A 199 -48.14 37.58 -2.63
N ALA A 200 -48.01 38.86 -2.31
CA ALA A 200 -47.89 39.50 -1.01
C ALA A 200 -49.20 39.84 -0.26
N ASN A 201 -49.01 40.15 1.02
CA ASN A 201 -49.72 41.13 1.86
C ASN A 201 -51.16 40.81 2.33
N SER A 202 -51.37 40.67 3.65
CA SER A 202 -51.98 41.71 4.50
C SER A 202 -52.32 41.18 5.90
N SER A 203 -51.85 41.91 6.91
CA SER A 203 -52.33 41.83 8.29
C SER A 203 -53.77 42.33 8.37
N GLY A 204 -54.65 41.50 8.91
CA GLY A 204 -55.99 41.84 9.37
C GLY A 204 -56.25 41.00 10.61
N ASN A 205 -56.52 41.68 11.70
CA ASN A 205 -56.43 41.17 13.06
C ASN A 205 -57.64 40.31 13.39
N ASP A 206 -57.44 39.07 13.82
CA ASP A 206 -58.37 38.34 14.67
C ASP A 206 -57.59 37.42 15.61
N ALA A 207 -57.36 37.92 16.81
CA ALA A 207 -56.88 37.14 17.93
C ALA A 207 -58.05 36.34 18.49
N MET A 208 -58.04 35.01 18.36
CA MET A 208 -58.58 34.07 19.37
C MET A 208 -57.97 32.66 19.17
N ALA A 209 -57.45 32.11 20.27
CA ALA A 209 -56.81 30.79 20.42
C ALA A 209 -55.44 30.62 19.74
N MET A 210 -54.39 31.19 20.35
CA MET A 210 -53.01 30.77 20.09
C MET A 210 -52.82 29.36 20.68
N ASN A 211 -53.15 28.34 19.88
CA ASN A 211 -52.56 27.02 19.99
C ASN A 211 -51.05 27.21 19.78
N GLN A 212 -50.32 27.48 20.86
CA GLN A 212 -48.86 27.50 20.84
C GLN A 212 -48.41 26.22 20.13
N PRO A 213 -47.61 26.30 19.05
CA PRO A 213 -46.81 25.16 18.65
C PRO A 213 -46.02 24.79 19.90
N VAL A 214 -46.35 23.65 20.50
CA VAL A 214 -45.53 23.06 21.56
C VAL A 214 -44.12 23.07 20.99
N PRO A 215 -43.14 23.75 21.62
CA PRO A 215 -41.77 23.75 21.11
C PRO A 215 -41.37 22.28 20.98
N PRO A 216 -40.80 21.84 19.84
CA PRO A 216 -40.38 20.46 19.69
C PRO A 216 -39.49 20.13 20.89
N LYS A 217 -39.91 19.14 21.68
CA LYS A 217 -39.17 18.71 22.87
C LYS A 217 -37.76 18.39 22.38
N ALA A 218 -36.77 19.16 22.82
CA ALA A 218 -35.39 18.96 22.41
C ALA A 218 -35.02 17.51 22.76
N GLU A 219 -34.79 16.69 21.75
CA GLU A 219 -34.48 15.28 21.95
C GLU A 219 -33.27 15.18 22.86
N SER A 220 -33.38 14.43 23.96
CA SER A 220 -32.23 14.28 24.83
C SER A 220 -31.17 13.44 24.10
N PRO A 221 -29.90 13.85 24.09
CA PRO A 221 -28.83 13.08 23.45
C PRO A 221 -28.71 11.65 24.04
N ALA A 222 -29.20 11.44 25.27
CA ALA A 222 -29.29 10.13 25.92
C ALA A 222 -30.33 9.20 25.25
N GLN A 223 -31.50 9.70 24.89
CA GLN A 223 -32.54 8.90 24.20
C GLN A 223 -32.12 8.50 22.79
N LEU A 224 -31.43 9.40 22.08
CA LEU A 224 -30.85 9.08 20.77
C LEU A 224 -29.80 7.97 20.87
N ALA A 225 -28.93 8.04 21.88
CA ALA A 225 -27.93 7.01 22.12
C ALA A 225 -28.55 5.64 22.46
N GLU A 226 -29.63 5.62 23.25
CA GLU A 226 -30.37 4.40 23.58
C GLU A 226 -30.99 3.75 22.34
N VAL A 227 -31.67 4.53 21.50
CA VAL A 227 -32.30 4.04 20.26
C VAL A 227 -31.24 3.55 19.27
N THR A 228 -30.10 4.25 19.16
CA THR A 228 -28.95 3.78 18.37
C THR A 228 -28.40 2.47 18.93
N GLY A 229 -28.33 2.30 20.25
CA GLY A 229 -27.90 1.06 20.90
C GLY A 229 -28.84 -0.11 20.62
N ILE A 230 -30.16 0.11 20.70
CA ILE A 230 -31.19 -0.87 20.37
C ILE A 230 -31.06 -1.31 18.91
N PHE A 231 -30.96 -0.37 17.96
CA PHE A 231 -30.79 -0.67 16.55
C PHE A 231 -29.49 -1.43 16.26
N ALA A 232 -28.38 -1.05 16.92
CA ALA A 232 -27.11 -1.75 16.76
C ALA A 232 -27.18 -3.20 17.26
N ASN A 233 -27.81 -3.44 18.42
CA ASN A 233 -28.00 -4.78 18.96
C ASN A 233 -28.92 -5.63 18.07
N SER A 234 -30.05 -5.07 17.63
CA SER A 234 -31.02 -5.78 16.78
C SER A 234 -30.48 -6.11 15.39
N ILE A 235 -29.58 -5.28 14.83
CA ILE A 235 -28.87 -5.60 13.60
C ILE A 235 -27.88 -6.76 13.80
N TYR A 236 -27.23 -6.83 14.96
CA TYR A 236 -26.34 -7.96 15.29
C TYR A 236 -27.12 -9.27 15.47
N THR A 237 -28.26 -9.22 16.16
CA THR A 237 -29.14 -10.39 16.38
C THR A 237 -29.97 -10.74 15.14
N GLY A 238 -30.12 -9.82 14.19
CA GLY A 238 -30.81 -10.01 12.91
C GLY A 238 -32.32 -9.72 12.95
N ALA A 239 -32.88 -9.40 14.11
CA ALA A 239 -34.29 -9.07 14.29
C ALA A 239 -34.45 -7.98 15.36
N LEU A 240 -35.40 -7.07 15.16
CA LEU A 240 -35.81 -6.10 16.18
C LEU A 240 -36.76 -6.78 17.17
N PRO A 241 -36.40 -6.92 18.46
CA PRO A 241 -37.29 -7.49 19.46
C PRO A 241 -38.59 -6.71 19.54
N GLN A 242 -39.70 -7.40 19.77
CA GLN A 242 -41.03 -6.76 19.79
C GLN A 242 -41.14 -5.73 20.92
N GLU A 243 -40.49 -5.98 22.05
CA GLU A 243 -40.38 -5.07 23.21
C GLU A 243 -39.67 -3.75 22.84
N ASP A 244 -38.53 -3.86 22.16
CA ASP A 244 -37.75 -2.72 21.67
C ASP A 244 -38.50 -1.93 20.59
N LEU A 245 -39.20 -2.62 19.70
CA LEU A 245 -40.04 -1.99 18.67
C LEU A 245 -41.14 -1.15 19.33
N THR A 246 -41.87 -1.70 20.30
CA THR A 246 -42.93 -0.98 21.01
C THR A 246 -42.38 0.23 21.79
N TYR A 247 -41.22 0.09 22.45
CA TYR A 247 -40.55 1.17 23.16
C TYR A 247 -40.17 2.33 22.23
N VAL A 248 -39.47 2.03 21.12
CA VAL A 248 -39.06 3.07 20.15
C VAL A 248 -40.28 3.69 19.47
N ALA A 249 -41.31 2.90 19.14
CA ALA A 249 -42.55 3.42 18.57
C ALA A 249 -43.28 4.37 19.52
N GLN A 250 -43.28 4.09 20.84
CA GLN A 250 -43.87 4.97 21.84
C GLN A 250 -43.09 6.29 21.99
N LEU A 251 -41.78 6.28 21.77
CA LEU A 251 -40.96 7.49 21.75
C LEU A 251 -41.19 8.30 20.45
N VAL A 252 -41.33 7.62 19.31
CA VAL A 252 -41.62 8.24 18.02
C VAL A 252 -43.02 8.84 18.00
N SER A 253 -44.04 8.15 18.54
CA SER A 253 -45.42 8.67 18.60
C SER A 253 -45.51 9.95 19.43
N GLN A 254 -44.81 10.02 20.57
CA GLN A 254 -44.74 11.20 21.43
C GLN A 254 -44.04 12.40 20.78
N ASN A 255 -43.02 12.18 19.95
CA ASN A 255 -42.26 13.27 19.32
C ASN A 255 -42.82 13.70 17.96
N ALA A 256 -43.37 12.77 17.18
CA ALA A 256 -43.90 13.04 15.85
C ALA A 256 -45.41 13.33 15.84
N GLY A 257 -46.14 13.06 16.93
CA GLY A 257 -47.57 13.28 17.03
C GLY A 257 -48.42 12.29 16.20
N ILE A 258 -47.88 11.11 15.90
CA ILE A 258 -48.53 10.06 15.09
C ILE A 258 -49.14 8.96 15.98
N SER A 259 -50.04 8.15 15.43
CA SER A 259 -50.62 7.02 16.16
C SER A 259 -49.58 5.95 16.49
N GLN A 260 -49.79 5.18 17.56
CA GLN A 260 -48.87 4.10 17.96
C GLN A 260 -48.66 3.07 16.84
N GLN A 261 -49.74 2.68 16.16
CA GLN A 261 -49.68 1.69 15.07
C GLN A 261 -48.89 2.20 13.86
N GLU A 262 -49.00 3.50 13.56
CA GLU A 262 -48.23 4.14 12.49
C GLU A 262 -46.76 4.32 12.87
N ALA A 263 -46.47 4.59 14.15
CA ALA A 263 -45.10 4.64 14.67
C ALA A 263 -44.41 3.28 14.59
N GLU A 264 -45.10 2.18 14.93
CA GLU A 264 -44.58 0.82 14.82
C GLU A 264 -44.22 0.47 13.36
N GLN A 265 -45.11 0.78 12.41
CA GLN A 265 -44.83 0.58 10.98
C GLN A 265 -43.62 1.41 10.51
N ARG A 266 -43.50 2.65 10.99
CA ARG A 266 -42.38 3.54 10.63
C ARG A 266 -41.04 3.05 11.19
N VAL A 267 -41.02 2.58 12.43
CA VAL A 267 -39.83 1.98 13.06
C VAL A 267 -39.40 0.74 12.27
N GLN A 268 -40.34 -0.13 11.92
CA GLN A 268 -40.04 -1.33 11.12
C GLN A 268 -39.50 -0.98 9.73
N ALA A 269 -40.13 -0.05 9.02
CA ALA A 269 -39.68 0.37 7.69
C ALA A 269 -38.26 0.98 7.70
N VAL A 270 -37.93 1.75 8.74
CA VAL A 270 -36.58 2.30 8.92
C VAL A 270 -35.57 1.21 9.30
N TYR A 271 -35.96 0.26 10.14
CA TYR A 271 -35.14 -0.92 10.46
C TYR A 271 -34.83 -1.74 9.20
N ASP A 272 -35.83 -2.06 8.38
CA ASP A 272 -35.66 -2.83 7.14
C ASP A 272 -34.73 -2.09 6.15
N LYS A 273 -34.89 -0.77 6.03
CA LYS A 273 -34.04 0.08 5.19
C LYS A 273 -32.60 0.15 5.71
N ALA A 274 -32.42 0.23 7.03
CA ALA A 274 -31.10 0.21 7.66
C ALA A 274 -30.41 -1.14 7.42
N GLN A 275 -31.14 -2.25 7.57
CA GLN A 275 -30.63 -3.59 7.32
C GLN A 275 -30.25 -3.79 5.85
N ALA A 276 -31.07 -3.31 4.90
CA ALA A 276 -30.79 -3.37 3.48
C ALA A 276 -29.50 -2.59 3.12
N ASN A 277 -29.38 -1.36 3.59
CA ASN A 277 -28.20 -0.52 3.35
C ASN A 277 -26.92 -1.11 3.95
N LEU A 278 -26.99 -1.69 5.16
CA LEU A 278 -25.85 -2.37 5.76
C LEU A 278 -25.46 -3.63 5.00
N LYS A 279 -26.43 -4.41 4.50
CA LYS A 279 -26.16 -5.59 3.67
C LYS A 279 -25.48 -5.18 2.36
N GLU A 280 -25.95 -4.11 1.73
CA GLU A 280 -25.31 -3.54 0.53
C GLU A 280 -23.88 -3.05 0.83
N ALA A 281 -23.69 -2.29 1.90
CA ALA A 281 -22.38 -1.79 2.32
C ALA A 281 -21.42 -2.95 2.66
N LYS A 282 -21.89 -3.97 3.38
CA LYS A 282 -21.12 -5.19 3.67
C LYS A 282 -20.74 -5.92 2.40
N ASN A 283 -21.66 -6.10 1.45
CA ASN A 283 -21.37 -6.75 0.17
C ASN A 283 -20.34 -5.95 -0.64
N LYS A 284 -20.48 -4.61 -0.71
CA LYS A 284 -19.50 -3.73 -1.35
C LYS A 284 -18.13 -3.81 -0.69
N ALA A 285 -18.09 -3.79 0.65
CA ALA A 285 -16.85 -3.93 1.41
C ALA A 285 -16.19 -5.30 1.19
N GLN A 286 -16.96 -6.39 1.18
CA GLN A 286 -16.47 -7.73 0.87
C GLN A 286 -15.94 -7.82 -0.56
N GLN A 287 -16.65 -7.28 -1.54
CA GLN A 287 -16.20 -7.23 -2.93
C GLN A 287 -14.90 -6.42 -3.09
N ALA A 288 -14.80 -5.27 -2.41
CA ALA A 288 -13.59 -4.46 -2.40
C ALA A 288 -12.41 -5.20 -1.75
N ALA A 289 -12.65 -5.87 -0.62
CA ALA A 289 -11.64 -6.69 0.06
C ALA A 289 -11.19 -7.88 -0.81
N ASP A 290 -12.11 -8.57 -1.48
CA ASP A 290 -11.78 -9.68 -2.39
C ASP A 290 -11.02 -9.19 -3.63
N ALA A 291 -11.40 -8.05 -4.20
CA ALA A 291 -10.68 -7.42 -5.30
C ALA A 291 -9.26 -7.02 -4.87
N ALA A 292 -9.12 -6.39 -3.71
CA ALA A 292 -7.82 -6.03 -3.13
C ALA A 292 -6.95 -7.27 -2.87
N ARG A 293 -7.54 -8.36 -2.36
CA ARG A 293 -6.84 -9.64 -2.14
C ARG A 293 -6.36 -10.24 -3.45
N LYS A 294 -7.20 -10.30 -4.49
CA LYS A 294 -6.82 -10.80 -5.82
C LYS A 294 -5.71 -9.96 -6.44
N ALA A 295 -5.85 -8.64 -6.40
CA ALA A 295 -4.84 -7.71 -6.90
C ALA A 295 -3.51 -7.88 -6.16
N THR A 296 -3.55 -7.96 -4.83
CA THR A 296 -2.37 -8.19 -3.99
C THR A 296 -1.66 -9.48 -4.35
N SER A 297 -2.38 -10.61 -4.38
CA SER A 297 -1.79 -11.90 -4.73
C SER A 297 -1.10 -11.86 -6.11
N TYR A 298 -1.74 -11.24 -7.09
CA TYR A 298 -1.19 -11.13 -8.44
C TYR A 298 0.04 -10.22 -8.48
N VAL A 299 -0.01 -9.05 -7.85
CA VAL A 299 1.11 -8.11 -7.77
C VAL A 299 2.30 -8.71 -7.03
N THR A 300 2.08 -9.40 -5.90
CA THR A 300 3.18 -10.02 -5.13
C THR A 300 3.85 -11.13 -5.93
N LEU A 301 3.08 -12.01 -6.58
CA LEU A 301 3.63 -13.09 -7.40
C LEU A 301 4.46 -12.54 -8.57
N TRP A 302 3.92 -11.55 -9.30
CA TRP A 302 4.64 -10.97 -10.43
C TRP A 302 5.83 -10.12 -10.00
N SER A 303 5.75 -9.43 -8.87
CA SER A 303 6.90 -8.72 -8.30
C SER A 303 8.02 -9.68 -7.91
N PHE A 304 7.68 -10.84 -7.32
CA PHE A 304 8.66 -11.89 -7.05
C PHE A 304 9.34 -12.40 -8.33
N ILE A 305 8.56 -12.70 -9.38
CA ILE A 305 9.11 -13.11 -10.69
C ILE A 305 10.02 -12.01 -11.27
N SER A 306 9.57 -10.77 -11.22
CA SER A 306 10.31 -9.59 -11.69
C SER A 306 11.65 -9.43 -10.98
N LEU A 307 11.68 -9.62 -9.65
CA LEU A 307 12.88 -9.59 -8.84
C LEU A 307 13.87 -10.72 -9.21
N LEU A 308 13.38 -11.94 -9.48
CA LEU A 308 14.22 -13.04 -9.95
C LEU A 308 14.85 -12.74 -11.31
N ILE A 309 14.09 -12.14 -12.23
CA ILE A 309 14.62 -11.68 -13.52
C ILE A 309 15.70 -10.63 -13.30
N GLY A 310 15.48 -9.66 -12.40
CA GLY A 310 16.48 -8.65 -12.03
C GLY A 310 17.78 -9.27 -11.52
N ALA A 311 17.69 -10.22 -10.58
CA ALA A 311 18.85 -10.92 -10.03
C ALA A 311 19.66 -11.64 -11.12
N PHE A 312 18.97 -12.33 -12.03
CA PHE A 312 19.58 -13.00 -13.16
C PHE A 312 20.27 -12.02 -14.12
N VAL A 313 19.59 -10.94 -14.50
CA VAL A 313 20.12 -9.92 -15.40
C VAL A 313 21.34 -9.21 -14.80
N ALA A 314 21.31 -8.85 -13.51
CA ALA A 314 22.48 -8.28 -12.84
C ALA A 314 23.69 -9.22 -12.90
N SER A 315 23.46 -10.50 -12.64
CA SER A 315 24.51 -11.53 -12.68
C SER A 315 25.13 -11.65 -14.09
N LEU A 316 24.30 -11.68 -15.14
CA LEU A 316 24.78 -11.72 -16.53
C LEU A 316 25.52 -10.44 -16.92
N CYS A 317 24.97 -9.27 -16.64
CA CYS A 317 25.58 -7.99 -17.01
C CYS A 317 26.92 -7.76 -16.29
N ALA A 318 27.09 -8.27 -15.07
CA ALA A 318 28.36 -8.23 -14.36
C ALA A 318 29.46 -9.04 -15.07
N THR A 319 29.14 -10.19 -15.67
CA THR A 319 30.12 -10.94 -16.49
C THR A 319 30.57 -10.14 -17.70
N TYR A 320 29.66 -9.40 -18.33
CA TYR A 320 29.99 -8.56 -19.48
C TYR A 320 30.87 -7.38 -19.07
N GLY A 321 30.54 -6.69 -17.97
CA GLY A 321 31.34 -5.60 -17.42
C GLY A 321 32.73 -6.05 -16.96
N GLY A 322 32.81 -7.22 -16.31
CA GLY A 322 34.06 -7.84 -15.87
C GLY A 322 34.97 -8.20 -17.04
N ARG A 323 34.42 -8.82 -18.09
CA ARG A 323 35.18 -9.14 -19.31
C ARG A 323 35.76 -7.90 -19.99
N GLN A 324 34.98 -6.82 -20.14
CA GLN A 324 35.46 -5.58 -20.76
C GLN A 324 36.61 -4.92 -20.00
N ARG A 325 36.69 -5.15 -18.69
CA ARG A 325 37.73 -4.62 -17.82
C ARG A 325 38.99 -5.50 -17.81
N ASP A 326 38.82 -6.79 -18.09
CA ASP A 326 39.91 -7.76 -18.13
C ASP A 326 40.63 -7.78 -19.50
N LEU A 327 39.95 -7.38 -20.58
CA LEU A 327 40.52 -7.06 -21.91
C LEU A 327 41.52 -5.90 -21.83
#